data_AF-A0A285UZH6-F1
#
_entry.id   AF-A0A285UZH6-F1
#
_cell.length_a   1.000
_cell.length_b   1.000
_cell.length_c   1.000
_cell.angle_alpha   90.00
_cell.angle_beta   90.00
_cell.angle_gamma   90.00
#
_symmetry.space_group_name_H-M   'P 1'
#
loop_
_entity.id
_entity.type
_entity.pdbx_description
1 polymer ?
#
loop_
_entity_poly.entity_id
_entity_poly.type
_entity_poly.pdbx_seq_one_letter_code
_entity_poly.pdbx_strand_id
1 'polypeptide(L)'
;MGRLIAVVLFIALLVPGVLLARAWARAADRRAVAGGSVELAEPTAEGSAALTAQAIHGRRWRRVGLLLGIAGIVGLVVLQGESSVFLWVPALALGLLAGVLLAEVTRPRPRWTVAQPHRRPRQAELVSGGLVWATRLVVVAELAVAAWLWSGGEVGEVVGWTAVAVPAVAWVLAELALLRAVVRPVPAAGADVPVDEALRTWSAHLVSAAATVLALLPLGALLLTAGIDRGDRVTEHFDLLPVALVAGGFCALVAGLAVAVFLLTWLRPVRAGARALAG
;
A
#
# COMPACT_ATOMS: atom_id res chain seq x y z
N MET A 1 38.59 0.45 7.60
CA MET A 1 37.49 0.80 8.52
C MET A 1 36.25 1.33 7.80
N GLY A 2 36.32 2.41 7.00
CA GLY A 2 35.14 2.99 6.34
C GLY A 2 34.30 2.04 5.48
N ARG A 3 34.92 1.14 4.68
CA ARG A 3 34.19 0.15 3.87
C ARG A 3 33.41 -0.87 4.72
N LEU A 4 33.95 -1.25 5.88
CA LEU A 4 33.31 -2.21 6.78
C LEU A 4 32.06 -1.59 7.45
N ILE A 5 32.15 -0.33 7.86
CA ILE A 5 31.03 0.42 8.45
C ILE A 5 29.90 0.60 7.42
N ALA A 6 30.25 0.96 6.19
CA ALA A 6 29.27 1.08 5.10
C ALA A 6 28.53 -0.24 4.83
N VAL A 7 29.26 -1.37 4.82
CA VAL A 7 28.66 -2.70 4.66
C VAL A 7 27.75 -3.06 5.84
N VAL A 8 28.18 -2.81 7.08
CA VAL A 8 27.36 -3.09 8.27
C VAL A 8 26.09 -2.24 8.27
N LEU A 9 26.18 -0.96 7.91
CA LEU A 9 25.02 -0.07 7.78
C LEU A 9 24.06 -0.57 6.69
N PHE A 10 24.59 -0.96 5.52
CA PHE A 10 23.79 -1.51 4.45
C PHE A 10 23.03 -2.77 4.89
N ILE A 11 23.72 -3.70 5.57
CA ILE A 11 23.08 -4.90 6.10
C ILE A 11 22.00 -4.54 7.13
N ALA A 12 22.30 -3.63 8.06
CA ALA A 12 21.36 -3.19 9.08
C ALA A 12 20.10 -2.55 8.47
N LEU A 13 20.25 -1.79 7.39
CA LEU A 13 19.14 -1.14 6.68
C LEU A 13 18.34 -2.11 5.78
N LEU A 14 18.98 -3.19 5.32
CA LEU A 14 18.33 -4.22 4.51
C LEU A 14 17.44 -5.15 5.36
N VAL A 15 17.79 -5.39 6.62
CA VAL A 15 17.04 -6.26 7.54
C VAL A 15 15.56 -5.86 7.65
N PRO A 16 15.18 -4.58 7.91
CA PRO A 16 13.78 -4.15 7.90
C PRO A 16 13.05 -4.45 6.59
N GLY A 17 13.70 -4.24 5.45
CA GLY A 17 13.13 -4.55 4.13
C GLY A 17 12.83 -6.04 3.95
N VAL A 18 13.75 -6.90 4.38
CA VAL A 18 13.56 -8.37 4.33
C VAL A 18 12.46 -8.82 5.29
N LEU A 19 12.40 -8.26 6.50
CA LEU A 19 11.33 -8.56 7.46
C LEU A 19 9.96 -8.13 6.94
N LEU A 20 9.88 -6.97 6.26
CA LEU A 20 8.67 -6.49 5.61
C LEU A 20 8.25 -7.42 4.48
N ALA A 21 9.17 -7.79 3.58
CA ALA A 21 8.91 -8.74 2.50
C ALA A 21 8.40 -10.09 3.04
N ARG A 22 9.01 -10.59 4.13
CA ARG A 22 8.57 -11.81 4.81
C ARG A 22 7.17 -11.67 5.42
N ALA A 23 6.84 -10.51 5.98
CA ALA A 23 5.50 -10.25 6.49
C ALA A 23 4.45 -10.27 5.38
N TRP A 24 4.77 -9.71 4.21
CA TRP A 24 3.90 -9.75 3.04
C TRP A 24 3.81 -11.13 2.39
N ALA A 25 4.86 -11.95 2.44
CA ALA A 25 4.79 -13.34 2.03
C ALA A 25 3.75 -14.12 2.87
N ARG A 26 3.78 -13.97 4.19
CA ARG A 26 2.76 -14.57 5.07
C ARG A 26 1.35 -14.04 4.83
N ALA A 27 1.23 -12.78 4.40
CA ALA A 27 -0.06 -12.23 3.99
C ALA A 27 -0.59 -12.94 2.74
N ALA A 28 0.28 -13.31 1.79
CA ALA A 28 -0.11 -14.09 0.61
C ALA A 28 -0.66 -15.48 0.98
N ASP A 29 -0.16 -16.12 2.05
CA ASP A 29 -0.74 -17.37 2.55
C ASP A 29 -2.18 -17.16 3.07
N ARG A 30 -2.41 -16.07 3.82
CA ARG A 30 -3.76 -15.71 4.30
C ARG A 30 -4.74 -15.46 3.16
N ARG A 31 -4.26 -14.89 2.06
CA ARG A 31 -5.06 -14.72 0.85
C ARG A 31 -5.53 -16.06 0.29
N ALA A 32 -4.65 -17.07 0.23
CA ALA A 32 -5.01 -18.39 -0.26
C ALA A 32 -6.09 -19.03 0.63
N VAL A 33 -5.95 -18.90 1.95
CA VAL A 33 -6.95 -19.39 2.92
C VAL A 33 -8.30 -18.67 2.76
N ALA A 34 -8.29 -17.34 2.67
CA ALA A 34 -9.52 -16.55 2.51
C ALA A 34 -10.19 -16.74 1.14
N GLY A 35 -9.42 -17.00 0.09
CA GLY A 35 -9.96 -17.40 -1.21
C GLY A 35 -10.58 -18.79 -1.15
N GLY A 36 -9.85 -19.75 -0.57
CA GLY A 36 -10.31 -21.13 -0.41
C GLY A 36 -11.56 -21.24 0.45
N SER A 37 -11.73 -20.43 1.50
CA SER A 37 -12.95 -20.45 2.32
C SER A 37 -14.21 -20.02 1.56
N VAL A 38 -14.07 -19.10 0.59
CA VAL A 38 -15.17 -18.68 -0.28
C VAL A 38 -15.47 -19.72 -1.35
N GLU A 39 -14.46 -20.46 -1.82
CA GLU A 39 -14.65 -21.55 -2.78
C GLU A 39 -15.27 -22.80 -2.13
N LEU A 40 -14.91 -23.12 -0.88
CA LEU A 40 -15.39 -24.31 -0.16
C LEU A 40 -16.80 -24.15 0.43
N ALA A 41 -17.21 -22.93 0.77
CA ALA A 41 -18.47 -22.68 1.49
C ALA A 41 -19.61 -22.18 0.59
N GLU A 42 -19.58 -22.50 -0.72
CA GLU A 42 -20.51 -22.08 -1.78
C GLU A 42 -21.41 -20.87 -1.41
N PRO A 43 -21.07 -19.66 -1.88
CA PRO A 43 -21.78 -18.46 -1.45
C PRO A 43 -23.25 -18.50 -1.87
N THR A 44 -24.12 -17.95 -1.02
CA THR A 44 -25.55 -17.85 -1.34
C THR A 44 -25.78 -16.92 -2.54
N ALA A 45 -27.02 -16.84 -3.03
CA ALA A 45 -27.41 -15.86 -4.05
C ALA A 45 -27.10 -14.41 -3.60
N GLU A 46 -27.26 -14.10 -2.31
CA GLU A 46 -26.92 -12.80 -1.75
C GLU A 46 -25.38 -12.59 -1.70
N GLY A 47 -24.64 -13.64 -1.31
CA GLY A 47 -23.18 -13.73 -1.34
C GLY A 47 -22.58 -13.44 -2.70
N SER A 48 -23.07 -14.13 -3.73
CA SER A 48 -22.62 -13.98 -5.12
C SER A 48 -22.98 -12.61 -5.72
N ALA A 49 -24.17 -12.08 -5.41
CA ALA A 49 -24.57 -10.73 -5.79
C ALA A 49 -23.67 -9.67 -5.14
N ALA A 50 -23.33 -9.83 -3.85
CA ALA A 50 -22.40 -8.94 -3.16
C ALA A 50 -21.02 -8.98 -3.81
N LEU A 51 -20.43 -10.15 -4.04
CA LEU A 51 -19.13 -10.29 -4.73
C LEU A 51 -19.13 -9.62 -6.11
N THR A 52 -20.21 -9.77 -6.87
CA THR A 52 -20.35 -9.16 -8.20
C THR A 52 -20.42 -7.65 -8.13
N ALA A 53 -21.25 -7.10 -7.23
CA ALA A 53 -21.35 -5.66 -7.00
C ALA A 53 -20.00 -5.05 -6.59
N GLN A 54 -19.26 -5.73 -5.71
CA GLN A 54 -17.91 -5.34 -5.30
C GLN A 54 -16.93 -5.33 -6.48
N ALA A 55 -16.96 -6.37 -7.30
CA ALA A 55 -16.08 -6.47 -8.46
C ALA A 55 -16.36 -5.36 -9.49
N ILE A 56 -17.64 -5.02 -9.74
CA ILE A 56 -18.03 -3.91 -10.63
C ILE A 56 -17.56 -2.58 -10.05
N HIS A 57 -17.86 -2.32 -8.77
CA HIS A 57 -17.46 -1.09 -8.08
C HIS A 57 -15.94 -0.88 -8.10
N GLY A 58 -15.19 -1.92 -7.75
CA GLY A 58 -13.72 -1.90 -7.76
C GLY A 58 -13.15 -1.71 -9.16
N ARG A 59 -13.79 -2.23 -10.22
CA ARG A 59 -13.38 -1.96 -11.61
C ARG A 59 -13.62 -0.50 -12.00
N ARG A 60 -14.76 0.08 -11.60
CA ARG A 60 -15.10 1.47 -11.89
C ARG A 60 -14.06 2.43 -11.32
N TRP A 61 -13.74 2.30 -10.03
CA TRP A 61 -12.75 3.17 -9.38
C TRP A 61 -11.33 2.95 -9.89
N ARG A 62 -10.95 1.72 -10.25
CA ARG A 62 -9.66 1.46 -10.90
C ARG A 62 -9.55 2.11 -12.28
N ARG A 63 -10.64 2.15 -13.05
CA ARG A 63 -10.68 2.91 -14.32
C ARG A 63 -10.56 4.41 -14.09
N VAL A 64 -11.25 4.96 -13.08
CA VAL A 64 -11.09 6.36 -12.70
C VAL A 64 -9.64 6.65 -12.31
N GLY A 65 -9.02 5.78 -11.50
CA GLY A 65 -7.61 5.89 -11.15
C GLY A 65 -6.67 5.84 -12.36
N LEU A 66 -6.94 4.95 -13.32
CA LEU A 66 -6.20 4.90 -14.58
C LEU A 66 -6.34 6.22 -15.36
N LEU A 67 -7.56 6.76 -15.48
CA LEU A 67 -7.81 8.04 -16.16
C LEU A 67 -7.12 9.20 -15.45
N LEU A 68 -7.11 9.22 -14.11
CA LEU A 68 -6.36 10.20 -13.32
C LEU A 68 -4.86 10.09 -13.57
N GLY A 69 -4.31 8.88 -13.65
CA GLY A 69 -2.91 8.67 -13.99
C GLY A 69 -2.55 9.17 -15.38
N ILE A 70 -3.39 8.87 -16.39
CA ILE A 70 -3.23 9.37 -17.77
C ILE A 70 -3.33 10.89 -17.81
N ALA A 71 -4.30 11.49 -17.13
CA ALA A 71 -4.43 12.94 -17.04
C ALA A 71 -3.20 13.59 -16.38
N GLY A 72 -2.64 12.95 -15.35
CA GLY A 72 -1.37 13.36 -14.75
C GLY A 72 -0.20 13.32 -15.75
N ILE A 73 -0.09 12.25 -16.54
CA ILE A 73 0.92 12.15 -17.62
C ILE A 73 0.76 13.30 -18.63
N VAL A 74 -0.47 13.54 -19.12
CA VAL A 74 -0.74 14.63 -20.06
C VAL A 74 -0.34 15.98 -19.47
N GLY A 75 -0.69 16.24 -18.20
CA GLY A 75 -0.28 17.45 -17.50
C GLY A 75 1.25 17.59 -17.40
N LEU A 76 1.95 16.49 -17.09
CA LEU A 76 3.41 16.48 -17.04
C LEU A 76 4.04 16.75 -18.42
N VAL A 77 3.49 16.18 -19.49
CA VAL A 77 3.95 16.43 -20.87
C VAL A 77 3.73 17.89 -21.25
N VAL A 78 2.59 18.48 -20.92
CA VAL A 78 2.30 19.90 -21.21
C VAL A 78 3.25 20.84 -20.45
N LEU A 79 3.57 20.53 -19.20
CA LEU A 79 4.38 21.40 -18.34
C LEU A 79 5.89 21.23 -18.53
N GLN A 80 6.35 20.01 -18.84
CA GLN A 80 7.77 19.66 -18.85
C GLN A 80 8.26 19.13 -20.22
N GLY A 81 7.36 18.87 -21.16
CA GLY A 81 7.73 18.35 -22.48
C GLY A 81 8.36 16.96 -22.40
N GLU A 82 9.45 16.75 -23.13
CA GLU A 82 10.12 15.45 -23.27
C GLU A 82 10.77 14.95 -21.97
N SER A 83 11.17 15.85 -21.07
CA SER A 83 11.78 15.46 -19.78
C SER A 83 10.79 14.76 -18.84
N SER A 84 9.48 14.88 -19.12
CA SER A 84 8.43 14.25 -18.33
C SER A 84 8.40 12.72 -18.39
N VAL A 85 9.05 12.10 -19.39
CA VAL A 85 8.98 10.65 -19.63
C VAL A 85 9.32 9.82 -18.39
N PHE A 86 10.28 10.28 -17.58
CA PHE A 86 10.68 9.61 -16.34
C PHE A 86 9.62 9.66 -15.24
N LEU A 87 8.68 10.60 -15.33
CA LEU A 87 7.60 10.79 -14.35
C LEU A 87 6.31 10.07 -14.77
N TRP A 88 6.24 9.49 -15.97
CA TRP A 88 5.01 8.85 -16.46
C TRP A 88 4.61 7.64 -15.63
N VAL A 89 5.58 6.76 -15.32
CA VAL A 89 5.33 5.56 -14.52
C VAL A 89 4.92 5.93 -13.08
N PRO A 90 5.63 6.83 -12.36
CA PRO A 90 5.17 7.35 -11.08
C PRO A 90 3.76 7.93 -11.13
N ALA A 91 3.46 8.81 -12.10
CA ALA A 91 2.13 9.43 -12.23
C ALA A 91 1.03 8.39 -12.46
N LEU A 92 1.28 7.39 -13.31
CA LEU A 92 0.36 6.29 -13.53
C LEU A 92 0.14 5.46 -12.27
N ALA A 93 1.22 5.13 -11.55
CA ALA A 93 1.16 4.39 -10.31
C ALA A 93 0.34 5.15 -9.24
N LEU A 94 0.56 6.46 -9.09
CA LEU A 94 -0.22 7.31 -8.18
C LEU A 94 -1.72 7.26 -8.52
N GLY A 95 -2.07 7.45 -9.79
CA GLY A 95 -3.46 7.39 -10.24
C GLY A 95 -4.12 6.03 -9.95
N LEU A 96 -3.43 4.93 -10.29
CA LEU A 96 -3.92 3.58 -10.05
C LEU A 96 -4.11 3.28 -8.56
N LEU A 97 -3.15 3.64 -7.71
CA LEU A 97 -3.20 3.43 -6.26
C LEU A 97 -4.26 4.29 -5.60
N ALA A 98 -4.45 5.53 -6.06
CA ALA A 98 -5.56 6.38 -5.64
C ALA A 98 -6.91 5.73 -5.98
N GLY A 99 -7.05 5.18 -7.19
CA GLY A 99 -8.24 4.41 -7.59
C GLY A 99 -8.49 3.19 -6.70
N VAL A 100 -7.45 2.47 -6.28
CA VAL A 100 -7.55 1.35 -5.34
C VAL A 100 -8.02 1.81 -3.96
N LEU A 101 -7.40 2.85 -3.40
CA LEU A 101 -7.78 3.38 -2.08
C LEU A 101 -9.21 3.92 -2.09
N LEU A 102 -9.60 4.67 -3.12
CA LEU A 102 -10.96 5.18 -3.27
C LEU A 102 -11.98 4.04 -3.41
N ALA A 103 -11.66 2.98 -4.15
CA ALA A 103 -12.53 1.80 -4.25
C ALA A 103 -12.82 1.18 -2.88
N GLU A 104 -11.77 1.05 -2.05
CA GLU A 104 -11.86 0.43 -0.73
C GLU A 104 -12.54 1.34 0.30
N VAL A 105 -12.23 2.64 0.28
CA VAL A 105 -12.89 3.63 1.14
C VAL A 105 -14.35 3.80 0.79
N THR A 106 -14.75 3.65 -0.47
CA THR A 106 -16.16 3.80 -0.90
C THR A 106 -16.89 2.47 -1.06
N ARG A 107 -16.28 1.38 -0.64
CA ARG A 107 -16.76 0.01 -0.87
C ARG A 107 -18.25 -0.15 -0.45
N PRO A 108 -19.14 -0.67 -1.31
CA PRO A 108 -20.53 -0.92 -0.96
C PRO A 108 -20.65 -1.82 0.27
N ARG A 109 -21.66 -1.60 1.11
CA ARG A 109 -21.86 -2.39 2.34
C ARG A 109 -22.83 -3.54 2.07
N PRO A 110 -22.41 -4.81 2.23
CA PRO A 110 -23.36 -5.93 2.22
C PRO A 110 -24.35 -5.80 3.39
N ARG A 111 -25.58 -6.25 3.21
CA ARG A 111 -26.65 -6.21 4.22
C ARG A 111 -26.89 -7.59 4.83
N TRP A 112 -25.87 -8.12 5.51
CA TRP A 112 -26.00 -9.40 6.20
C TRP A 112 -26.88 -9.27 7.45
N THR A 113 -27.60 -10.35 7.76
CA THR A 113 -28.12 -10.58 9.12
C THR A 113 -26.94 -10.59 10.09
N VAL A 114 -27.08 -9.89 11.21
CA VAL A 114 -25.97 -9.65 12.16
C VAL A 114 -26.04 -10.61 13.34
N ALA A 115 -24.89 -11.09 13.81
CA ALA A 115 -24.82 -11.95 15.00
C ALA A 115 -25.40 -11.25 16.24
N GLN A 116 -26.10 -12.03 17.08
CA GLN A 116 -26.49 -11.65 18.43
C GLN A 116 -25.79 -12.57 19.45
N PRO A 117 -25.04 -12.04 20.43
CA PRO A 117 -24.76 -10.61 20.65
C PRO A 117 -23.88 -9.99 19.56
N HIS A 118 -23.98 -8.67 19.38
CA HIS A 118 -23.19 -7.93 18.38
C HIS A 118 -21.69 -8.03 18.67
N ARG A 119 -20.98 -8.81 17.84
CA ARG A 119 -19.52 -8.85 17.82
C ARG A 119 -18.99 -8.00 16.68
N ARG A 120 -17.92 -7.24 16.93
CA ARG A 120 -17.10 -6.58 15.90
C ARG A 120 -15.82 -7.38 15.70
N PRO A 121 -15.32 -7.49 14.46
CA PRO A 121 -14.04 -8.16 14.24
C PRO A 121 -12.92 -7.35 14.87
N ARG A 122 -11.88 -8.02 15.35
CA ARG A 122 -10.66 -7.35 15.80
C ARG A 122 -9.76 -7.09 14.58
N GLN A 123 -9.02 -5.98 14.58
CA GLN A 123 -8.08 -5.69 13.50
C GLN A 123 -7.10 -6.85 13.23
N ALA A 124 -6.62 -7.49 14.31
CA ALA A 124 -5.71 -8.64 14.25
C ALA A 124 -6.30 -9.87 13.53
N GLU A 125 -7.63 -10.00 13.47
CA GLU A 125 -8.33 -11.04 12.72
C GLU A 125 -8.25 -10.77 11.21
N LEU A 126 -8.25 -9.49 10.80
CA LEU A 126 -8.25 -9.09 9.39
C LEU A 126 -6.85 -8.95 8.78
N VAL A 127 -5.92 -8.36 9.53
CA VAL A 127 -4.55 -8.07 9.09
C VAL A 127 -3.62 -8.14 10.29
N SER A 128 -2.36 -8.55 10.08
CA SER A 128 -1.43 -8.62 11.20
C SER A 128 -1.16 -7.22 11.77
N GLY A 129 -1.20 -7.08 13.09
CA GLY A 129 -0.94 -5.79 13.75
C GLY A 129 0.46 -5.25 13.43
N GLY A 130 1.44 -6.14 13.28
CA GLY A 130 2.80 -5.78 12.87
C GLY A 130 2.86 -5.17 11.46
N LEU A 131 2.05 -5.65 10.50
CA LEU A 131 2.01 -5.08 9.15
C LEU A 131 1.45 -3.67 9.17
N VAL A 132 0.35 -3.44 9.92
CA VAL A 132 -0.26 -2.12 10.01
C VAL A 132 0.68 -1.13 10.70
N TRP A 133 1.33 -1.54 11.78
CA TRP A 133 2.34 -0.72 12.43
C TRP A 133 3.53 -0.42 11.52
N ALA A 134 4.02 -1.40 10.75
CA ALA A 134 5.08 -1.18 9.77
C ALA A 134 4.64 -0.15 8.70
N THR A 135 3.43 -0.27 8.17
CA THR A 135 2.87 0.72 7.22
C THR A 135 2.82 2.12 7.84
N ARG A 136 2.30 2.26 9.08
CA ARG A 136 2.25 3.55 9.78
C ARG A 136 3.62 4.16 10.00
N LEU A 137 4.59 3.36 10.45
CA LEU A 137 5.97 3.81 10.67
C LEU A 137 6.63 4.29 9.39
N VAL A 138 6.44 3.55 8.29
CA VAL A 138 6.93 3.93 6.96
C VAL A 138 6.32 5.26 6.51
N VAL A 139 5.01 5.45 6.65
CA VAL A 139 4.35 6.71 6.29
C VAL A 139 4.87 7.86 7.16
N VAL A 140 5.00 7.66 8.47
CA VAL A 140 5.52 8.69 9.37
C VAL A 140 6.97 9.04 9.01
N ALA A 141 7.80 8.05 8.70
CA ALA A 141 9.17 8.28 8.25
C ALA A 141 9.22 9.08 6.95
N GLU A 142 8.37 8.75 5.97
CA GLU A 142 8.24 9.51 4.74
C GLU A 142 7.85 10.96 5.00
N LEU A 143 6.78 11.20 5.76
CA LEU A 143 6.32 12.56 6.05
C LEU A 143 7.38 13.37 6.81
N ALA A 144 8.12 12.74 7.73
CA ALA A 144 9.19 13.39 8.47
C ALA A 144 10.37 13.76 7.56
N VAL A 145 10.81 12.86 6.67
CA VAL A 145 11.89 13.12 5.72
C VAL A 145 11.49 14.18 4.71
N ALA A 146 10.29 14.08 4.14
CA ALA A 146 9.75 15.08 3.21
C ALA A 146 9.66 16.46 3.87
N ALA A 147 9.12 16.55 5.09
CA ALA A 147 9.04 17.81 5.83
C ALA A 147 10.42 18.38 6.17
N TRP A 148 11.38 17.53 6.57
CA TRP A 148 12.75 17.95 6.87
C TRP A 148 13.43 18.56 5.64
N LEU A 149 13.45 17.83 4.51
CA LEU A 149 14.07 18.29 3.28
C LEU A 149 13.40 19.55 2.72
N TRP A 150 12.07 19.61 2.81
CA TRP A 150 11.31 20.77 2.36
C TRP A 150 11.56 22.00 3.24
N SER A 151 11.58 21.84 4.56
CA SER A 151 11.91 22.93 5.49
C SER A 151 13.36 23.43 5.34
N GLY A 152 14.26 22.55 4.89
CA GLY A 152 15.65 22.90 4.56
C GLY A 152 15.82 23.57 3.19
N GLY A 153 14.76 23.74 2.41
CA GLY A 153 14.82 24.28 1.05
C GLY A 153 15.52 23.36 0.03
N GLU A 154 15.73 22.09 0.38
CA GLU A 154 16.38 21.11 -0.51
C GLU A 154 15.44 20.56 -1.58
N VAL A 155 14.13 20.72 -1.36
CA VAL A 155 13.08 20.28 -2.27
C VAL A 155 12.22 21.48 -2.64
N GLY A 156 11.99 21.69 -3.94
CA GLY A 156 11.16 22.77 -4.44
C GLY A 156 9.71 22.66 -3.95
N GLU A 157 9.00 23.80 -3.90
CA GLU A 157 7.67 23.90 -3.28
C GLU A 157 6.65 22.87 -3.80
N VAL A 158 6.56 22.69 -5.11
CA VAL A 158 5.64 21.73 -5.74
C VAL A 158 5.96 20.29 -5.35
N VAL A 159 7.25 19.93 -5.30
CA VAL A 159 7.70 18.59 -4.93
C VAL A 159 7.51 18.34 -3.44
N GLY A 160 7.79 19.33 -2.59
CA GLY A 160 7.56 19.26 -1.15
C GLY A 160 6.09 19.02 -0.81
N TRP A 161 5.19 19.81 -1.41
CA TRP A 161 3.75 19.58 -1.28
C TRP A 161 3.33 18.19 -1.76
N THR A 162 3.85 17.74 -2.90
CA THR A 162 3.50 16.42 -3.47
C THR A 162 3.97 15.28 -2.55
N ALA A 163 5.21 15.36 -2.06
CA ALA A 163 5.83 14.37 -1.18
C ALA A 163 5.15 14.28 0.19
N VAL A 164 4.54 15.36 0.67
CA VAL A 164 3.78 15.33 1.93
C VAL A 164 2.30 14.97 1.71
N ALA A 165 1.62 15.66 0.78
CA ALA A 165 0.18 15.55 0.61
C ALA A 165 -0.24 14.18 0.07
N VAL A 166 0.50 13.61 -0.88
CA VAL A 166 0.12 12.34 -1.51
C VAL A 166 0.18 11.17 -0.51
N PRO A 167 1.30 10.95 0.23
CA PRO A 167 1.34 9.90 1.25
C PRO A 167 0.37 10.16 2.40
N ALA A 168 0.18 11.41 2.82
CA ALA A 168 -0.75 11.76 3.89
C ALA A 168 -2.22 11.44 3.53
N VAL A 169 -2.67 11.87 2.34
CA VAL A 169 -4.02 11.56 1.85
C VAL A 169 -4.19 10.06 1.69
N ALA A 170 -3.20 9.37 1.13
CA ALA A 170 -3.22 7.92 0.97
C ALA A 170 -3.35 7.20 2.33
N TRP A 171 -2.62 7.65 3.34
CA TRP A 171 -2.68 7.12 4.69
C TRP A 171 -4.05 7.33 5.32
N VAL A 172 -4.61 8.53 5.22
CA VAL A 172 -5.97 8.82 5.72
C VAL A 172 -7.00 7.91 5.05
N LEU A 173 -6.95 7.77 3.73
CA LEU A 173 -7.84 6.86 3.00
C LEU A 173 -7.66 5.41 3.47
N ALA A 174 -6.43 4.94 3.66
CA ALA A 174 -6.17 3.59 4.13
C ALA A 174 -6.72 3.34 5.55
N GLU A 175 -6.51 4.28 6.48
CA GLU A 175 -7.04 4.19 7.85
C GLU A 175 -8.56 4.22 7.87
N LEU A 176 -9.19 5.07 7.03
CA LEU A 176 -10.66 5.10 6.90
C LEU A 176 -11.21 3.77 6.38
N ALA A 177 -10.55 3.15 5.40
CA ALA A 177 -10.94 1.84 4.89
C ALA A 177 -10.77 0.73 5.95
N LEU A 178 -9.66 0.73 6.70
CA LEU A 178 -9.42 -0.19 7.81
C LEU A 178 -10.47 -0.02 8.92
N LEU A 179 -10.74 1.22 9.32
CA LEU A 179 -11.75 1.55 10.32
C LEU A 179 -13.13 1.05 9.88
N ARG A 180 -13.52 1.30 8.62
CA ARG A 180 -14.77 0.78 8.06
C ARG A 180 -14.85 -0.74 8.09
N ALA A 181 -13.73 -1.43 7.88
CA ALA A 181 -13.67 -2.89 7.93
C ALA A 181 -13.78 -3.46 9.36
N VAL A 182 -13.40 -2.70 10.38
CA VAL A 182 -13.41 -3.14 11.79
C VAL A 182 -14.69 -2.72 12.53
N VAL A 183 -15.26 -1.55 12.21
CA VAL A 183 -16.44 -1.01 12.91
C VAL A 183 -17.72 -1.79 12.60
N ARG A 184 -17.80 -2.44 11.43
CA ARG A 184 -19.00 -3.16 11.02
C ARG A 184 -19.15 -4.48 11.81
N PRO A 185 -20.32 -4.78 12.38
CA PRO A 185 -20.59 -6.05 13.07
C PRO A 185 -20.34 -7.28 12.19
N VAL A 186 -20.05 -8.41 12.81
CA VAL A 186 -19.87 -9.70 12.14
C VAL A 186 -21.25 -10.27 11.74
N PRO A 187 -21.39 -10.85 10.54
CA PRO A 187 -22.61 -11.57 10.14
C PRO A 187 -22.99 -12.68 11.12
N ALA A 188 -24.29 -12.98 11.21
CA ALA A 188 -24.82 -14.10 11.99
C ALA A 188 -24.36 -15.44 11.41
N ALA A 189 -24.30 -16.48 12.26
CA ALA A 189 -24.06 -17.85 11.80
C ALA A 189 -25.13 -18.24 10.77
N GLY A 190 -24.71 -18.79 9.63
CA GLY A 190 -25.60 -19.13 8.50
C GLY A 190 -25.79 -18.03 7.46
N ALA A 191 -25.34 -16.79 7.72
CA ALA A 191 -25.14 -15.80 6.64
C ALA A 191 -23.83 -16.09 5.88
N ASP A 192 -23.55 -15.34 4.80
CA ASP A 192 -22.29 -15.41 4.04
C ASP A 192 -21.06 -14.87 4.81
N VAL A 193 -20.79 -15.44 5.99
CA VAL A 193 -19.64 -15.13 6.86
C VAL A 193 -18.31 -15.29 6.10
N PRO A 194 -18.06 -16.38 5.34
CA PRO A 194 -16.80 -16.56 4.61
C PRO A 194 -16.57 -15.46 3.58
N VAL A 195 -17.62 -15.03 2.89
CA VAL A 195 -17.57 -13.92 1.91
C VAL A 195 -17.23 -12.61 2.62
N ASP A 196 -17.88 -12.34 3.75
CA ASP A 196 -17.66 -11.11 4.51
C ASP A 196 -16.22 -11.01 5.05
N GLU A 197 -15.72 -12.10 5.63
CA GLU A 197 -14.37 -12.20 6.17
C GLU A 197 -13.32 -12.07 5.08
N ALA A 198 -13.52 -12.76 3.94
CA ALA A 198 -12.65 -12.62 2.78
C ALA A 198 -12.60 -11.18 2.27
N LEU A 199 -13.76 -10.52 2.11
CA LEU A 199 -13.83 -9.13 1.65
C LEU A 199 -13.09 -8.18 2.60
N ARG A 200 -13.28 -8.31 3.93
CA ARG A 200 -12.59 -7.45 4.92
C ARG A 200 -11.09 -7.68 4.94
N THR A 201 -10.67 -8.95 4.91
CA THR A 201 -9.26 -9.33 4.83
C THR A 201 -8.61 -8.76 3.58
N TRP A 202 -9.31 -8.84 2.44
CA TRP A 202 -8.86 -8.27 1.17
C TRP A 202 -8.68 -6.76 1.24
N SER A 203 -9.68 -6.05 1.78
CA SER A 203 -9.60 -4.59 1.96
C SER A 203 -8.41 -4.21 2.82
N ALA A 204 -8.24 -4.87 3.98
CA ALA A 204 -7.19 -4.53 4.93
C ALA A 204 -5.78 -4.68 4.34
N HIS A 205 -5.54 -5.74 3.58
CA HIS A 205 -4.26 -5.95 2.91
C HIS A 205 -4.06 -5.01 1.72
N LEU A 206 -5.09 -4.77 0.89
CA LEU A 206 -5.00 -3.85 -0.24
C LEU A 206 -4.63 -2.43 0.18
N VAL A 207 -5.32 -1.89 1.18
CA VAL A 207 -5.09 -0.50 1.61
C VAL A 207 -3.77 -0.33 2.36
N SER A 208 -3.37 -1.34 3.15
CA SER A 208 -2.06 -1.34 3.81
C SER A 208 -0.94 -1.41 2.78
N ALA A 209 -1.06 -2.26 1.76
CA ALA A 209 -0.08 -2.37 0.68
C ALA A 209 0.02 -1.05 -0.11
N ALA A 210 -1.12 -0.50 -0.54
CA ALA A 210 -1.16 0.72 -1.33
C ALA A 210 -0.54 1.91 -0.56
N ALA A 211 -0.89 2.11 0.71
CA ALA A 211 -0.28 3.14 1.55
C ALA A 211 1.23 2.92 1.76
N THR A 212 1.66 1.67 1.94
CA THR A 212 3.07 1.32 2.10
C THR A 212 3.88 1.64 0.84
N VAL A 213 3.38 1.30 -0.35
CA VAL A 213 4.04 1.62 -1.63
C VAL A 213 4.10 3.13 -1.85
N LEU A 214 2.99 3.83 -1.59
CA LEU A 214 2.90 5.29 -1.72
C LEU A 214 3.80 6.06 -0.75
N ALA A 215 4.29 5.42 0.30
CA ALA A 215 5.26 6.02 1.22
C ALA A 215 6.70 5.54 0.96
N LEU A 216 6.94 4.26 0.70
CA LEU A 216 8.29 3.72 0.47
C LEU A 216 8.96 4.24 -0.80
N LEU A 217 8.21 4.39 -1.89
CA LEU A 217 8.81 4.84 -3.15
C LEU A 217 9.25 6.31 -3.08
N PRO A 218 8.42 7.26 -2.60
CA PRO A 218 8.86 8.62 -2.34
C PRO A 218 10.00 8.70 -1.31
N LEU A 219 9.91 7.95 -0.21
CA LEU A 219 10.97 7.90 0.81
C LEU A 219 12.30 7.47 0.22
N GLY A 220 12.27 6.42 -0.60
CA GLY A 220 13.44 5.93 -1.31
C GLY A 220 14.08 7.00 -2.19
N ALA A 221 13.26 7.72 -2.97
CA ALA A 221 13.73 8.79 -3.84
C ALA A 221 14.31 9.97 -3.03
N LEU A 222 13.59 10.45 -2.01
CA LEU A 222 14.02 11.56 -1.17
C LEU A 222 15.33 11.27 -0.44
N LEU A 223 15.47 10.07 0.13
CA LEU A 223 16.69 9.66 0.81
C LEU A 223 17.87 9.52 -0.17
N LEU A 224 17.64 9.00 -1.38
CA LEU A 224 18.69 8.92 -2.40
C LEU A 224 19.15 10.31 -2.84
N THR A 225 18.22 11.21 -3.16
CA THR A 225 18.54 12.59 -3.56
C THR A 225 19.30 13.30 -2.45
N ALA A 226 18.77 13.26 -1.22
CA ALA A 226 19.41 13.89 -0.06
C ALA A 226 20.80 13.30 0.24
N GLY A 227 21.00 12.00 0.01
CA GLY A 227 22.27 11.32 0.19
C GLY A 227 23.31 11.67 -0.87
N ILE A 228 22.91 11.72 -2.14
CA ILE A 228 23.78 12.09 -3.27
C ILE A 228 24.22 13.55 -3.14
N ASP A 229 23.26 14.47 -2.96
CA ASP A 229 23.54 15.92 -2.88
C ASP A 229 24.42 16.28 -1.68
N ARG A 230 24.33 15.54 -0.58
CA ARG A 230 25.23 15.69 0.57
C ARG A 230 26.59 15.05 0.35
N GLY A 231 26.64 13.93 -0.37
CA GLY A 231 27.87 13.22 -0.70
C GLY A 231 28.79 14.02 -1.63
N ASP A 232 28.21 14.86 -2.48
CA ASP A 232 28.97 15.74 -3.39
C ASP A 232 29.58 16.97 -2.69
N ARG A 233 29.22 17.23 -1.42
CA ARG A 233 29.78 18.34 -0.63
C ARG A 233 31.10 17.91 0.02
N VAL A 234 32.13 18.74 -0.12
CA VAL A 234 33.42 18.51 0.54
C VAL A 234 33.29 18.78 2.03
N THR A 235 33.38 17.72 2.85
CA THR A 235 33.40 17.83 4.31
C THR A 235 34.80 17.53 4.86
N GLU A 236 35.24 18.29 5.86
CA GLU A 236 36.54 18.08 6.52
C GLU A 236 36.60 16.78 7.35
N HIS A 237 35.43 16.21 7.68
CA HIS A 237 35.28 15.04 8.55
C HIS A 237 34.64 13.87 7.82
N PHE A 238 34.86 12.66 8.35
CA PHE A 238 34.24 11.44 7.86
C PHE A 238 32.74 11.45 8.19
N ASP A 239 31.90 11.84 7.22
CA ASP A 239 30.44 11.88 7.37
C ASP A 239 29.81 10.58 6.86
N LEU A 240 29.10 9.88 7.76
CA LEU A 240 28.39 8.64 7.45
C LEU A 240 26.94 8.89 7.02
N LEU A 241 26.42 10.10 7.20
CA LEU A 241 25.04 10.45 6.88
C LEU A 241 24.73 10.25 5.37
N PRO A 242 25.54 10.73 4.41
CA PRO A 242 25.30 10.49 2.98
C PRO A 242 25.19 9.00 2.66
N VAL A 243 26.09 8.19 3.24
CA VAL A 243 26.11 6.74 3.05
C VAL A 243 24.84 6.09 3.61
N ALA A 244 24.42 6.48 4.81
CA ALA A 244 23.21 5.97 5.44
C ALA A 244 21.93 6.35 4.66
N LEU A 245 21.86 7.59 4.16
CA LEU A 245 20.75 8.07 3.33
C LEU A 245 20.67 7.30 2.01
N VAL A 246 21.79 7.12 1.29
CA VAL A 246 21.82 6.35 0.04
C VAL A 246 21.42 4.90 0.29
N ALA A 247 22.01 4.25 1.30
CA ALA A 247 21.68 2.86 1.63
C ALA A 247 20.20 2.71 2.05
N GLY A 248 19.69 3.63 2.87
CA GLY A 248 18.30 3.66 3.30
C GLY A 248 17.35 3.88 2.12
N GLY A 249 17.70 4.78 1.21
CA GLY A 249 16.94 5.06 0.01
C GLY A 249 16.81 3.86 -0.93
N PHE A 250 17.92 3.16 -1.20
CA PHE A 250 17.89 1.89 -1.94
C PHE A 250 17.03 0.83 -1.25
N CYS A 251 17.18 0.66 0.07
CA CYS A 251 16.38 -0.31 0.83
C CYS A 251 14.88 0.01 0.77
N ALA A 252 14.51 1.28 0.88
CA ALA A 252 13.13 1.74 0.78
C ALA A 252 12.54 1.48 -0.62
N LEU A 253 13.28 1.78 -1.69
CA LEU A 253 12.84 1.48 -3.06
C LEU A 253 12.64 -0.01 -3.29
N VAL A 254 13.61 -0.85 -2.90
CA VAL A 254 13.53 -2.30 -3.07
C VAL A 254 12.34 -2.86 -2.27
N ALA A 255 12.15 -2.41 -1.04
CA ALA A 255 11.01 -2.80 -0.23
C ALA A 255 9.68 -2.34 -0.86
N GLY A 256 9.61 -1.10 -1.37
CA GLY A 256 8.43 -0.56 -2.05
C GLY A 256 8.05 -1.38 -3.28
N LEU A 257 9.04 -1.73 -4.11
CA LEU A 257 8.85 -2.60 -5.28
C LEU A 257 8.38 -4.00 -4.88
N ALA A 258 8.97 -4.60 -3.84
CA ALA A 258 8.54 -5.90 -3.33
C ALA A 258 7.07 -5.86 -2.88
N VAL A 259 6.67 -4.85 -2.11
CA VAL A 259 5.26 -4.68 -1.69
C VAL A 259 4.35 -4.43 -2.88
N ALA A 260 4.78 -3.69 -3.90
CA ALA A 260 4.01 -3.48 -5.12
C ALA A 260 3.73 -4.79 -5.88
N VAL A 261 4.70 -5.71 -5.96
CA VAL A 261 4.48 -7.05 -6.53
C VAL A 261 3.40 -7.80 -5.75
N PHE A 262 3.46 -7.77 -4.41
CA PHE A 262 2.39 -8.37 -3.60
C PHE A 262 1.05 -7.69 -3.86
N LEU A 263 0.99 -6.36 -3.91
CA LEU A 263 -0.23 -5.62 -4.20
C LEU A 263 -0.88 -6.08 -5.51
N LEU A 264 -0.10 -6.31 -6.57
CA LEU A 264 -0.62 -6.79 -7.85
C LEU A 264 -1.36 -8.13 -7.70
N THR A 265 -0.89 -9.01 -6.83
CA THR A 265 -1.63 -10.25 -6.53
C THR A 265 -2.98 -9.90 -5.91
N TRP A 266 -3.01 -9.02 -4.89
CA TRP A 266 -4.20 -8.53 -4.17
C TRP A 266 -5.19 -7.75 -5.04
N LEU A 267 -4.79 -7.22 -6.20
CA LEU A 267 -5.73 -6.54 -7.08
C LEU A 267 -6.76 -7.48 -7.72
N ARG A 268 -6.45 -8.78 -7.87
CA ARG A 268 -7.42 -9.75 -8.40
C ARG A 268 -8.61 -9.87 -7.43
N PRO A 269 -9.87 -9.73 -7.89
CA PRO A 269 -11.02 -9.82 -7.01
C PRO A 269 -11.21 -11.25 -6.48
N VAL A 270 -11.82 -11.36 -5.30
CA VAL A 270 -12.35 -12.63 -4.78
C VAL A 270 -13.40 -13.15 -5.77
N ARG A 271 -13.31 -14.42 -6.13
CA ARG A 271 -14.25 -15.09 -7.03
C ARG A 271 -14.83 -16.30 -6.30
N ALA A 272 -16.13 -16.51 -6.47
CA ALA A 272 -16.72 -17.82 -6.21
C ALA A 272 -16.33 -18.73 -7.38
N GLY A 273 -15.65 -19.85 -7.08
CA GLY A 273 -15.22 -20.81 -8.09
C GLY A 273 -15.67 -22.22 -7.71
N ALA A 274 -16.40 -22.89 -8.59
CA ALA A 274 -16.89 -24.26 -8.42
C ALA A 274 -15.82 -25.34 -8.72
N ARG A 275 -14.53 -25.10 -8.44
CA ARG A 275 -13.42 -25.92 -8.99
C ARG A 275 -12.64 -26.78 -8.01
N ALA A 276 -13.08 -26.94 -6.76
CA ALA A 276 -12.29 -27.70 -5.79
C ALA A 276 -12.52 -29.22 -5.76
N LEU A 277 -13.61 -29.76 -6.34
CA LEU A 277 -13.97 -31.19 -6.18
C LEU A 277 -14.36 -31.94 -7.47
N ALA A 278 -14.09 -31.38 -8.65
CA ALA A 278 -14.20 -32.11 -9.92
C ALA A 278 -12.80 -32.48 -10.43
N GLY A 279 -12.13 -33.38 -9.71
CA GLY A 279 -10.82 -33.91 -10.02
C GLY A 279 -10.51 -35.14 -9.18
#